data_AF-A0A1Q8SV26-F1
#
_entry.id   AF-A0A1Q8SV26-F1
#
_cell.length_a   1.000
_cell.length_b   1.000
_cell.length_c   1.000
_cell.angle_alpha   90.00
_cell.angle_beta   90.00
_cell.angle_gamma   90.00
#
_symmetry.space_group_name_H-M   'P 1'
#
loop_
_entity.id
_entity.type
_entity.pdbx_description
1 polymer ?
#
loop_
_entity_poly.entity_id
_entity_poly.type
_entity_poly.pdbx_seq_one_letter_code
_entity_poly.pdbx_strand_id
1 'polypeptide(L)'
;MRGFLLVSGLALASLSGLVQAASSCDEATTQQEMNTCAGEGYQAADKELNTTYGEIMGRLDSDSKNRLKTAQRTWIKFRDAECEFVSGPTSGGSANSMVKAGCLENLTQQRTETLKSYSQCEEGDLSCPVPRQ
;
A
#
# COMPACT_ATOMS: atom_id res chain seq x y z
N MET A 1 -55.87 -12.21 -48.10
CA MET A 1 -55.00 -12.01 -46.93
C MET A 1 -54.62 -10.53 -46.88
N ARG A 2 -55.16 -9.80 -45.89
CA ARG A 2 -54.66 -8.50 -45.40
C ARG A 2 -53.25 -8.74 -44.80
N GLY A 3 -52.25 -7.87 -44.81
CA GLY A 3 -52.15 -6.46 -45.11
C GLY A 3 -51.03 -5.87 -44.22
N PHE A 4 -50.22 -5.00 -44.82
CA PHE A 4 -49.45 -3.88 -44.23
C PHE A 4 -48.40 -4.05 -43.11
N LEU A 5 -47.25 -3.43 -43.42
CA LEU A 5 -46.09 -3.04 -42.60
C LEU A 5 -46.46 -2.26 -41.33
N LEU A 6 -45.67 -2.40 -40.25
CA LEU A 6 -45.39 -1.31 -39.31
C LEU A 6 -44.04 -1.49 -38.58
N VAL A 7 -43.24 -0.42 -38.63
CA VAL A 7 -41.96 -0.18 -37.95
C VAL A 7 -42.22 0.16 -36.48
N SER A 8 -41.37 -0.26 -35.55
CA SER A 8 -41.18 0.45 -34.27
C SER A 8 -39.79 0.20 -33.70
N GLY A 9 -38.99 1.26 -33.71
CA GLY A 9 -37.71 1.31 -33.01
C GLY A 9 -37.93 1.38 -31.49
N LEU A 10 -37.02 0.74 -30.76
CA LEU A 10 -36.97 0.82 -29.30
C LEU A 10 -35.67 1.51 -28.89
N ALA A 11 -35.85 2.50 -28.02
CA ALA A 11 -34.94 3.58 -27.71
C ALA A 11 -33.62 3.15 -27.06
N LEU A 12 -32.56 3.90 -27.37
CA LEU A 12 -31.29 3.88 -26.66
C LEU A 12 -31.52 4.26 -25.19
N ALA A 13 -31.23 3.32 -24.27
CA ALA A 13 -31.01 3.65 -22.87
C ALA A 13 -29.53 4.01 -22.70
N SER A 14 -29.21 5.30 -22.75
CA SER A 14 -27.91 5.83 -22.36
C SER A 14 -27.71 5.63 -20.85
N LEU A 15 -26.99 4.56 -20.48
CA LEU A 15 -26.36 4.47 -19.15
C LEU A 15 -25.25 5.50 -19.10
N SER A 16 -25.56 6.70 -18.62
CA SER A 16 -24.56 7.65 -18.14
C SER A 16 -23.88 7.02 -16.93
N GLY A 17 -22.78 6.30 -17.19
CA GLY A 17 -21.88 5.86 -16.13
C GLY A 17 -21.32 7.10 -15.44
N LEU A 18 -21.65 7.27 -14.17
CA LEU A 18 -20.92 8.18 -13.29
C LEU A 18 -19.53 7.57 -13.08
N VAL A 19 -18.63 7.79 -14.04
CA VAL A 19 -17.20 7.70 -13.78
C VAL A 19 -16.89 8.87 -12.87
N GLN A 20 -16.91 8.62 -11.55
CA GLN A 20 -16.20 9.48 -10.62
C GLN A 20 -14.72 9.26 -10.90
N ALA A 21 -14.13 10.21 -11.62
CA ALA A 21 -12.67 10.34 -11.68
C ALA A 21 -12.17 10.46 -10.24
N ALA A 22 -11.18 9.65 -9.86
CA ALA A 22 -10.48 9.85 -8.60
C ALA A 22 -9.98 11.29 -8.59
N SER A 23 -10.50 12.11 -7.67
CA SER A 23 -9.92 13.41 -7.36
C SER A 23 -8.47 13.17 -6.96
N SER A 24 -7.53 13.99 -7.46
CA SER A 24 -6.15 13.92 -6.96
C SER A 24 -6.18 14.06 -5.44
N CYS A 25 -5.37 13.30 -4.71
CA CYS A 25 -5.43 13.29 -3.25
C CYS A 25 -5.21 14.63 -2.57
N ASP A 26 -4.66 15.60 -3.29
CA ASP A 26 -4.54 17.00 -2.88
C ASP A 26 -5.90 17.74 -2.73
N GLU A 27 -6.97 17.22 -3.34
CA GLU A 27 -8.32 17.82 -3.34
C GLU A 27 -9.36 16.95 -2.60
N ALA A 28 -8.93 15.93 -1.84
CA ALA A 28 -9.84 15.08 -1.09
C ALA A 28 -10.61 15.91 -0.04
N THR A 29 -11.94 15.96 -0.14
CA THR A 29 -12.78 16.76 0.77
C THR A 29 -13.75 15.93 1.58
N THR A 30 -14.09 14.73 1.11
CA THR A 30 -14.95 13.79 1.85
C THR A 30 -14.10 12.79 2.63
N GLN A 31 -14.65 12.27 3.74
CA GLN A 31 -13.96 11.22 4.51
C GLN A 31 -13.71 9.95 3.68
N GLN A 32 -14.57 9.66 2.71
CA GLN A 32 -14.36 8.54 1.81
C GLN A 32 -13.14 8.75 0.91
N GLU A 33 -13.00 9.92 0.30
CA GLU A 33 -11.83 10.26 -0.52
C GLU A 33 -10.55 10.26 0.34
N MET A 34 -10.60 10.85 1.54
CA MET A 34 -9.45 10.83 2.46
C MET A 34 -9.03 9.40 2.84
N ASN A 35 -10.00 8.50 3.08
CA ASN A 35 -9.71 7.10 3.36
C ASN A 35 -9.07 6.40 2.15
N THR A 36 -9.58 6.65 0.93
CA THR A 36 -9.00 6.11 -0.30
C THR A 36 -7.57 6.57 -0.49
N CYS A 37 -7.32 7.87 -0.36
CA CYS A 37 -5.99 8.46 -0.51
C CYS A 37 -4.97 7.94 0.50
N ALA A 38 -5.36 7.81 1.77
CA ALA A 38 -4.49 7.20 2.78
C ALA A 38 -4.17 5.73 2.43
N GLY A 39 -5.14 4.99 1.89
CA GLY A 39 -4.94 3.64 1.39
C GLY A 39 -3.96 3.56 0.22
N GLU A 40 -4.07 4.47 -0.74
CA GLU A 40 -3.15 4.57 -1.89
C GLU A 40 -1.72 4.92 -1.45
N GLY A 41 -1.56 5.86 -0.51
CA GLY A 41 -0.26 6.20 0.10
C GLY A 41 0.41 4.98 0.74
N TYR A 42 -0.34 4.24 1.56
CA TYR A 42 0.16 2.98 2.12
C TYR A 42 0.54 1.96 1.05
N GLN A 43 -0.27 1.77 0.00
CA GLN A 43 0.06 0.83 -1.09
C GLN A 43 1.34 1.22 -1.83
N ALA A 44 1.56 2.53 -2.05
CA ALA A 44 2.80 3.01 -2.65
C ALA A 44 4.01 2.70 -1.76
N ALA A 45 3.92 2.98 -0.45
CA ALA A 45 4.98 2.65 0.50
C ALA A 45 5.26 1.15 0.57
N ASP A 46 4.22 0.30 0.58
CA ASP A 46 4.38 -1.16 0.62
C ASP A 46 5.04 -1.70 -0.66
N LYS A 47 4.70 -1.14 -1.83
CA LYS A 47 5.37 -1.48 -3.08
C LYS A 47 6.86 -1.16 -3.05
N GLU A 48 7.23 0.01 -2.51
CA GLU A 48 8.64 0.39 -2.37
C GLU A 48 9.36 -0.55 -1.41
N LEU A 49 8.76 -0.83 -0.24
CA LEU A 49 9.30 -1.79 0.73
C LEU A 49 9.59 -3.15 0.10
N ASN A 50 8.63 -3.70 -0.66
CA ASN A 50 8.78 -5.00 -1.31
C ASN A 50 9.87 -4.99 -2.39
N THR A 51 10.00 -3.88 -3.12
CA THR A 51 11.07 -3.71 -4.12
C THR A 51 12.44 -3.75 -3.43
N THR A 52 12.66 -2.90 -2.42
CA THR A 52 13.91 -2.87 -1.65
C THR A 52 14.22 -4.20 -0.96
N TYR A 53 13.20 -4.84 -0.37
CA TYR A 53 13.34 -6.17 0.22
C TYR A 53 13.80 -7.20 -0.82
N GLY A 54 13.22 -7.20 -2.02
CA GLY A 54 13.61 -8.09 -3.12
C GLY A 54 15.07 -7.91 -3.55
N GLU A 55 15.52 -6.66 -3.70
CA GLU A 55 16.89 -6.32 -4.05
C GLU A 55 17.90 -6.83 -3.02
N ILE A 56 17.63 -6.61 -1.72
CA ILE A 56 18.47 -7.12 -0.63
C ILE A 56 18.49 -8.64 -0.64
N MET A 57 17.32 -9.27 -0.74
CA MET A 57 17.20 -10.72 -0.81
C MET A 57 18.00 -11.30 -1.99
N GLY A 58 18.14 -10.59 -3.11
CA GLY A 58 18.99 -11.00 -4.23
C GLY A 58 20.47 -11.15 -3.87
N ARG A 59 20.96 -10.39 -2.90
CA ARG A 59 22.39 -10.30 -2.52
C ARG A 59 22.79 -11.22 -1.37
N LEU A 60 21.82 -11.80 -0.66
CA LEU A 60 22.07 -12.59 0.54
C LEU A 60 22.30 -14.08 0.25
N ASP A 61 23.15 -14.72 1.03
CA ASP A 61 23.25 -16.19 1.12
C ASP A 61 21.98 -16.79 1.76
N SER A 62 21.89 -18.13 1.77
CA SER A 62 20.69 -18.83 2.26
C SER A 62 20.39 -18.56 3.74
N ASP A 63 21.40 -18.51 4.59
CA ASP A 63 21.21 -18.34 6.04
C ASP A 63 20.81 -16.90 6.35
N SER A 64 21.48 -15.93 5.73
CA SER A 64 21.16 -14.52 5.81
C SER A 64 19.75 -14.22 5.29
N LYS A 65 19.33 -14.85 4.17
CA LYS A 65 17.95 -14.81 3.67
C LYS A 65 16.94 -15.27 4.71
N ASN A 66 17.21 -16.37 5.40
CA ASN A 66 16.30 -16.91 6.42
C ASN A 66 16.19 -15.99 7.64
N ARG A 67 17.31 -15.37 8.05
CA ARG A 67 17.32 -14.37 9.12
C ARG A 67 16.51 -13.14 8.73
N LEU A 68 16.71 -12.59 7.54
CA LEU A 68 15.96 -11.41 7.07
C LEU A 68 14.47 -11.71 6.90
N LYS A 69 14.09 -12.87 6.34
CA LYS A 69 12.69 -13.33 6.28
C LYS A 69 12.03 -13.34 7.66
N THR A 70 12.74 -13.87 8.65
CA THR A 70 12.25 -13.94 10.04
C THR A 70 12.07 -12.54 10.62
N ALA A 71 13.08 -11.68 10.48
CA ALA A 71 13.01 -10.29 10.95
C ALA A 71 11.85 -9.52 10.28
N GLN A 72 11.67 -9.66 8.97
CA GLN A 72 10.62 -8.99 8.21
C GLN A 72 9.22 -9.45 8.63
N ARG A 73 9.00 -10.75 8.81
CA ARG A 73 7.71 -11.30 9.27
C ARG A 73 7.38 -10.87 10.70
N THR A 74 8.37 -10.82 11.58
CA THR A 74 8.18 -10.32 12.95
C THR A 74 7.88 -8.82 12.94
N TRP A 75 8.57 -8.04 12.11
CA TRP A 75 8.29 -6.62 11.93
C TRP A 75 6.87 -6.36 11.42
N ILE A 76 6.36 -7.17 10.46
CA ILE A 76 4.96 -7.04 9.99
C ILE A 76 3.98 -7.23 11.16
N LYS A 77 4.19 -8.24 12.01
CA LYS A 77 3.34 -8.45 13.20
C LYS A 77 3.38 -7.27 14.16
N PHE A 78 4.57 -6.70 14.38
CA PHE A 78 4.73 -5.49 15.18
C PHE A 78 3.97 -4.32 14.56
N ARG A 79 4.19 -4.03 13.27
CA ARG A 79 3.54 -2.94 12.54
C ARG A 79 2.02 -3.05 12.65
N ASP A 80 1.48 -4.23 12.38
CA ASP A 80 0.05 -4.43 12.38
C ASP A 80 -0.53 -4.23 13.80
N ALA A 81 0.12 -4.78 14.83
CA ALA A 81 -0.29 -4.57 16.23
C ALA A 81 -0.20 -3.11 16.67
N GLU A 82 0.86 -2.41 16.28
CA GLU A 82 1.06 -0.99 16.56
C GLU A 82 -0.04 -0.15 15.89
N CYS A 83 -0.38 -0.44 14.63
CA CYS A 83 -1.40 0.33 13.93
C CYS A 83 -2.84 0.00 14.38
N GLU A 84 -3.09 -1.18 14.93
CA GLU A 84 -4.32 -1.43 15.69
C GLU A 84 -4.39 -0.55 16.95
N PHE A 85 -3.30 -0.47 17.71
CA PHE A 85 -3.24 0.39 18.90
C PHE A 85 -3.44 1.88 18.54
N VAL A 86 -2.69 2.39 17.56
CA VAL A 86 -2.74 3.80 17.11
C VAL A 86 -4.13 4.17 16.59
N SER A 87 -4.80 3.28 15.87
CA SER A 87 -6.14 3.55 15.33
C SER A 87 -7.27 3.32 16.34
N GLY A 88 -6.98 2.73 17.51
CA GLY A 88 -7.93 2.44 18.58
C GLY A 88 -8.87 3.59 18.96
N PRO A 89 -8.39 4.85 19.15
CA PRO A 89 -9.25 5.99 19.48
C PRO A 89 -10.32 6.32 18.43
N THR A 90 -10.12 5.88 17.19
CA THR A 90 -11.06 6.11 16.07
C THR A 90 -11.89 4.88 15.74
N SER A 91 -11.74 3.78 16.50
CA SER A 91 -12.42 2.50 16.23
C SER A 91 -13.94 2.66 16.12
N GLY A 92 -14.52 2.05 15.08
CA GLY A 92 -15.95 2.18 14.74
C GLY A 92 -16.34 3.50 14.05
N GLY A 93 -15.43 4.47 13.95
CA GLY A 93 -15.65 5.73 13.24
C GLY A 93 -15.23 5.68 11.77
N SER A 94 -15.75 6.61 10.97
CA SER A 94 -15.44 6.72 9.54
C SER A 94 -13.98 7.07 9.23
N ALA A 95 -13.27 7.67 10.20
CA ALA A 95 -11.85 8.02 10.09
C ALA A 95 -10.89 6.88 10.43
N ASN A 96 -11.38 5.74 10.96
CA ASN A 96 -10.51 4.64 11.42
C ASN A 96 -9.57 4.14 10.33
N SER A 97 -10.11 3.92 9.13
CA SER A 97 -9.33 3.42 7.98
C SER A 97 -8.22 4.39 7.58
N MET A 98 -8.50 5.70 7.55
CA MET A 98 -7.49 6.72 7.25
C MET A 98 -6.38 6.73 8.31
N VAL A 99 -6.73 6.74 9.59
CA VAL A 99 -5.73 6.75 10.68
C VAL A 99 -4.86 5.51 10.65
N LYS A 100 -5.48 4.33 10.48
CA LYS A 100 -4.76 3.06 10.39
C LYS A 100 -3.84 3.02 9.17
N ALA A 101 -4.34 3.45 8.00
CA ALA A 101 -3.54 3.49 6.78
C ALA A 101 -2.33 4.42 6.90
N GLY A 102 -2.51 5.60 7.50
CA GLY A 102 -1.39 6.53 7.75
C GLY A 102 -0.32 5.94 8.68
N CYS A 103 -0.71 5.19 9.72
CA CYS A 103 0.24 4.45 10.56
C CYS A 103 1.00 3.38 9.75
N LEU A 104 0.26 2.59 8.96
CA LEU A 104 0.84 1.53 8.14
C LEU A 104 1.84 2.10 7.13
N GLU A 105 1.50 3.20 6.47
CA GLU A 105 2.36 3.92 5.55
C GLU A 105 3.66 4.37 6.24
N ASN A 106 3.53 5.10 7.36
CA ASN A 106 4.68 5.68 8.06
C ASN A 106 5.68 4.61 8.54
N LEU A 107 5.18 3.54 9.18
CA LEU A 107 6.06 2.46 9.63
C LEU A 107 6.69 1.71 8.45
N THR A 108 5.96 1.57 7.34
CA THR A 108 6.45 0.93 6.12
C THR A 108 7.58 1.75 5.48
N GLN A 109 7.44 3.07 5.39
CA GLN A 109 8.50 3.98 4.92
C GLN A 109 9.75 3.88 5.81
N GLN A 110 9.59 3.92 7.14
CA GLN A 110 10.71 3.75 8.07
C GLN A 110 11.44 2.41 7.88
N ARG A 111 10.68 1.35 7.64
CA ARG A 111 11.26 0.02 7.38
C ARG A 111 12.02 0.00 6.07
N THR A 112 11.49 0.62 5.02
CA THR A 112 12.19 0.78 3.74
C THR A 112 13.53 1.47 3.94
N GLU A 113 13.59 2.57 4.69
CA GLU A 113 14.84 3.27 4.98
C GLU A 113 15.82 2.41 5.80
N THR A 114 15.32 1.65 6.78
CA THR A 114 16.13 0.68 7.52
C THR A 114 16.73 -0.39 6.59
N LEU A 115 15.96 -0.87 5.61
CA LEU A 115 16.46 -1.85 4.65
C LEU A 115 17.51 -1.22 3.72
N LYS A 116 17.28 0.00 3.23
CA LYS A 116 18.24 0.73 2.39
C LYS A 116 19.56 0.96 3.12
N SER A 117 19.53 1.27 4.42
CA SER A 117 20.75 1.53 5.21
C SER A 117 21.66 0.31 5.30
N TYR A 118 21.12 -0.92 5.24
CA TYR A 118 21.93 -2.13 5.21
C TYR A 118 22.84 -2.26 3.98
N SER A 119 22.63 -1.44 2.95
CA SER A 119 23.46 -1.42 1.74
C SER A 119 24.51 -0.30 1.75
N GLN A 120 24.51 0.57 2.75
CA GLN A 120 25.36 1.77 2.84
C GLN A 120 26.49 1.59 3.86
N CYS A 121 27.21 0.47 3.78
CA CYS A 121 28.19 0.11 4.79
C CYS A 121 29.62 0.55 4.43
N GLU A 122 30.31 1.09 5.42
CA GLU A 122 31.73 1.42 5.33
C GLU A 122 32.62 0.17 5.48
N GLU A 123 33.87 0.26 5.04
CA GLU A 123 34.84 -0.81 5.26
C GLU A 123 35.10 -1.01 6.76
N GLY A 124 34.97 -2.25 7.24
CA GLY A 124 35.15 -2.59 8.65
C GLY A 124 33.88 -2.51 9.50
N ASP A 125 32.72 -2.14 8.94
CA ASP A 125 31.44 -2.23 9.64
C ASP A 125 31.03 -3.70 9.84
N LEU A 126 31.25 -4.20 11.06
CA LEU A 126 30.91 -5.56 11.46
C LEU A 126 29.40 -5.78 11.63
N SER A 127 28.61 -4.72 11.61
CA SER A 127 27.14 -4.79 11.74
C SER A 127 26.42 -4.87 10.39
N CYS A 128 27.15 -4.69 9.29
CA CYS A 128 26.58 -4.68 7.94
C CYS A 128 26.04 -6.06 7.51
N PRO A 129 24.73 -6.23 7.31
CA PRO A 129 24.17 -7.54 7.02
C PRO A 129 24.11 -7.87 5.52
N VAL A 130 24.39 -6.92 4.63
CA VAL A 130 24.26 -7.11 3.17
C VAL A 130 25.62 -6.92 2.49
N PRO A 131 26.13 -7.92 1.74
CA PRO A 131 27.40 -7.79 1.01
C PRO A 131 27.39 -6.62 0.01
N ARG A 132 28.50 -5.89 -0.11
CA ARG A 132 28.67 -4.84 -1.14
C ARG A 132 28.48 -5.43 -2.55
N GLN A 133 27.96 -4.61 -3.46
CA GLN A 133 27.86 -4.98 -4.89
C GLN A 133 29.24 -5.01 -5.54
#